data_AF-A0A356P4U6-F1
#
_entry.id   AF-A0A356P4U6-F1
#
_cell.length_a   1.000
_cell.length_b   1.000
_cell.length_c   1.000
_cell.angle_alpha   90.00
_cell.angle_beta   90.00
_cell.angle_gamma   90.00
#
_symmetry.space_group_name_H-M   'P 1'
#
loop_
_entity.id
_entity.type
_entity.pdbx_description
1 polymer ?
#
loop_
_entity_poly.entity_id
_entity_poly.type
_entity_poly.pdbx_seq_one_letter_code
_entity_poly.pdbx_strand_id
1 'polypeptide(L)' 'MQLKDLGRGARIELSKMAKLLGMKFIGYNPKAQQISLEVEGKGVTYPLDEFIQHYEKVCPTL' A
#
# COMPACT_ATOMS: atom_id res chain seq x y z
N MET A 1 -13.98 -3.73 -2.86
CA MET A 1 -13.64 -4.16 -1.47
C MET A 1 -14.01 -3.04 -0.52
N GLN A 2 -14.77 -3.31 0.55
CA GLN A 2 -15.09 -2.28 1.54
C GLN A 2 -13.93 -2.16 2.53
N LEU A 3 -13.27 -1.00 2.55
CA LEU A 3 -12.14 -0.60 3.41
C LEU A 3 -12.45 -0.55 4.93
N LYS A 4 -13.41 -1.33 5.44
CA LYS A 4 -13.91 -1.19 6.83
C LYS A 4 -13.15 -2.02 7.87
N ASP A 5 -12.25 -2.93 7.49
CA ASP A 5 -11.48 -3.79 8.41
C ASP A 5 -9.99 -3.39 8.54
N LEU A 6 -9.70 -2.09 8.42
CA LEU A 6 -8.34 -1.52 8.33
C LEU A 6 -7.47 -1.59 9.61
N GLY A 7 -7.84 -2.38 10.63
CA GLY A 7 -7.06 -2.50 11.87
C GLY A 7 -5.94 -3.54 11.82
N ARG A 8 -6.31 -4.79 11.49
CA ARG A 8 -5.36 -5.92 11.34
C ARG A 8 -5.25 -6.41 9.89
N GLY A 9 -6.31 -6.27 9.08
CA GLY A 9 -6.32 -6.65 7.67
C GLY A 9 -5.56 -5.67 6.77
N ALA A 10 -5.58 -4.38 7.09
CA ALA A 10 -4.94 -3.32 6.29
C ALA A 10 -3.49 -3.64 5.92
N ARG A 11 -2.66 -3.97 6.91
CA ARG A 11 -1.23 -4.21 6.67
C ARG A 11 -0.99 -5.41 5.76
N ILE A 12 -1.83 -6.44 5.88
CA ILE A 12 -1.75 -7.63 5.02
C ILE A 12 -2.14 -7.27 3.59
N GLU A 13 -3.23 -6.52 3.40
CA GLU A 13 -3.69 -6.08 2.09
C GLU A 13 -2.68 -5.15 1.43
N LEU A 14 -2.17 -4.14 2.14
CA LEU A 14 -1.16 -3.21 1.65
C LEU A 14 0.16 -3.93 1.32
N SER A 15 0.54 -4.93 2.11
CA SER A 15 1.71 -5.76 1.81
C SER A 15 1.52 -6.58 0.52
N LYS A 16 0.32 -7.13 0.30
CA LYS A 16 -0.02 -7.83 -0.96
C LYS A 16 -0.01 -6.87 -2.15
N MET A 17 -0.61 -5.69 -2.02
CA MET A 17 -0.61 -4.65 -3.07
C MET A 17 0.82 -4.21 -3.41
N ALA A 18 1.66 -3.97 -2.41
CA ALA A 18 3.06 -3.59 -2.61
C ALA A 18 3.81 -4.67 -3.39
N LYS A 19 3.62 -5.93 -3.03
CA LYS A 19 4.23 -7.07 -3.72
C LYS A 19 3.80 -7.16 -5.19
N LEU A 20 2.53 -6.90 -5.50
CA LEU A 20 2.02 -6.89 -6.88
C LEU A 20 2.63 -5.76 -7.71
N LEU A 21 2.97 -4.65 -7.08
CA LEU A 21 3.66 -3.51 -7.69
C LEU A 21 5.19 -3.68 -7.77
N GLY A 22 5.73 -4.83 -7.34
CA GLY A 22 7.18 -5.04 -7.27
C GLY A 22 7.88 -4.25 -6.17
N MET A 23 7.12 -3.73 -5.19
CA MET A 23 7.61 -2.96 -4.06
C MET A 23 7.64 -3.81 -2.80
N LYS A 24 8.51 -3.47 -1.85
CA LYS A 24 8.58 -4.15 -0.55
C LYS A 24 7.93 -3.30 0.54
N PHE A 25 6.95 -3.89 1.24
CA PHE A 25 6.25 -3.23 2.33
C PHE A 25 7.16 -3.07 3.56
N ILE A 26 7.26 -1.84 4.07
CA ILE A 26 8.00 -1.51 5.30
C ILE A 26 7.01 -1.29 6.44
N GLY A 27 5.96 -0.49 6.22
CA GLY A 27 5.02 -0.13 7.28
C GLY A 27 3.84 0.70 6.82
N TYR A 28 2.84 0.81 7.69
CA TYR A 28 1.65 1.64 7.47
C TYR A 28 1.30 2.39 8.76
N ASN A 29 1.16 3.71 8.64
CA ASN A 29 0.73 4.60 9.71
C ASN A 29 -0.75 5.00 9.49
N PRO A 30 -1.70 4.42 10.25
CA PRO A 30 -3.12 4.72 10.10
C PRO A 30 -3.50 6.12 10.59
N LYS A 31 -2.71 6.75 11.48
CA LYS A 31 -3.00 8.11 11.95
C LYS A 31 -2.66 9.15 10.89
N ALA A 32 -1.55 8.96 10.21
CA ALA A 32 -1.09 9.86 9.14
C ALA A 32 -1.59 9.47 7.75
N GLN A 33 -2.28 8.31 7.62
CA GLN A 33 -2.67 7.72 6.34
C GLN A 33 -1.48 7.62 5.37
N GLN A 34 -0.37 7.07 5.86
CA GLN A 34 0.87 6.95 5.10
C GLN A 34 1.38 5.52 5.05
N ILE A 35 1.95 5.14 3.91
CA ILE A 35 2.58 3.85 3.67
C ILE A 35 4.06 4.04 3.37
N SER A 36 4.90 3.22 3.99
CA SER A 36 6.34 3.18 3.75
C SER A 36 6.69 1.91 2.98
N LEU A 37 7.42 2.07 1.91
CA LEU A 37 7.77 1.04 0.93
C LEU A 37 9.26 1.15 0.60
N GLU A 38 9.85 0.05 0.15
CA GLU A 38 11.16 0.03 -0.48
C GLU A 38 10.97 -0.20 -1.98
N VAL A 39 11.48 0.73 -2.79
CA VAL A 39 11.42 0.69 -4.26
C VAL A 39 12.86 0.77 -4.76
N GLU A 40 13.32 -0.27 -5.47
CA GLU A 40 14.70 -0.34 -6.00
C GLU A 40 15.79 -0.09 -4.94
N GLY A 41 15.58 -0.60 -3.71
CA GLY A 41 16.51 -0.43 -2.59
C GLY A 41 16.44 0.95 -1.90
N LYS A 42 15.50 1.82 -2.27
CA LYS A 42 15.26 3.11 -1.62
C LYS A 42 13.99 3.07 -0.79
N GLY A 43 14.10 3.46 0.49
CA GLY A 43 12.95 3.65 1.36
C GLY A 43 12.20 4.93 1.00
N VAL A 44 10.92 4.78 0.70
CA VAL A 44 10.01 5.86 0.28
C VAL A 44 8.74 5.80 1.10
N THR A 45 8.17 6.96 1.41
CA THR A 45 6.90 7.06 2.14
C THR A 45 5.96 7.96 1.36
N TYR A 46 4.77 7.45 1.10
CA TYR A 46 3.74 8.17 0.33
C TYR A 46 2.44 8.23 1.13
N PRO A 47 1.58 9.21 0.81
CA PRO A 47 0.16 9.13 1.14
C PRO A 47 -0.45 7.78 0.71
N LEU A 48 -1.31 7.22 1.56
CA LEU A 48 -1.92 5.91 1.33
C LEU A 48 -2.80 5.91 0.06
N ASP A 49 -3.53 7.01 -0.16
CA ASP A 49 -4.40 7.20 -1.32
C ASP A 49 -3.62 7.20 -2.64
N GLU A 50 -2.48 7.88 -2.71
CA GLU A 50 -1.59 7.84 -3.89
C GLU A 50 -1.12 6.42 -4.21
N PHE A 51 -0.75 5.66 -3.17
CA PHE A 51 -0.37 4.26 -3.33
C PHE A 51 -1.53 3.40 -3.85
N ILE A 52 -2.75 3.57 -3.32
CA ILE A 52 -3.94 2.85 -3.79
C ILE A 52 -4.25 3.21 -5.24
N GLN A 53 -4.20 4.50 -5.62
CA GLN A 53 -4.40 4.92 -7.00
C GLN A 53 -3.36 4.33 -7.95
N HIS A 54 -2.10 4.24 -7.51
CA HIS A 54 -1.05 3.59 -8.30
C HIS A 54 -1.34 2.10 -8.48
N TYR A 55 -1.74 1.42 -7.40
CA TYR A 55 -2.17 0.03 -7.44
C TYR A 55 -3.34 -0.19 -8.43
N GLU A 56 -4.39 0.63 -8.36
CA GLU A 56 -5.56 0.52 -9.24
C GLU A 56 -5.23 0.76 -10.72
N LYS A 57 -4.26 1.63 -11.02
CA LYS A 57 -3.78 1.86 -12.40
C LYS A 57 -3.02 0.66 -12.97
N VAL A 58 -2.22 -0.02 -12.15
CA VAL A 58 -1.38 -1.15 -12.57
C VAL A 58 -2.16 -2.47 -12.57
N CYS A 59 -3.05 -2.64 -11.60
CA CYS A 59 -3.98 -3.75 -11.50
C CYS A 59 -5.42 -3.23 -11.65
N PRO A 60 -5.84 -2.88 -12.88
CA PRO A 60 -7.25 -2.58 -13.13
C PRO A 60 -8.02 -3.84 -12.78
N THR A 61 -8.73 -3.80 -11.66
CA THR A 61 -9.67 -4.85 -11.31
C THR A 61 -10.81 -4.74 -12.31
N LEU A 62 -10.86 -5.68 -13.27
CA LEU A 62 -11.99 -5.90 -14.17
C LEU A 62 -13.29 -6.08 -13.36
#